data_AF-A0A6G4R9L0-F1
#
_entry.id   AF-A0A6G4R9L0-F1
#
_cell.length_a   1.000
_cell.length_b   1.000
_cell.length_c   1.000
_cell.angle_alpha   90.00
_cell.angle_beta   90.00
_cell.angle_gamma   90.00
#
_symmetry.space_group_name_H-M   'P 1'
#
loop_
_entity.id
_entity.type
_entity.pdbx_description
1 polymer ?
#
loop_
_entity_poly.entity_id
_entity_poly.type
_entity_poly.pdbx_seq_one_letter_code
_entity_poly.pdbx_strand_id
1 'polypeptide(L)' 'MPKVQLKSNGQYVVTVDKGLADAMDLAGADVEWSVASRNKLELQITSRGDDE' A
#
# COMPACT_ATOMS: atom_id res chain seq x y z
N MET A 1 14.63 -3.58 4.89
CA MET A 1 13.58 -4.29 4.12
C MET A 1 12.32 -4.31 4.95
N PRO A 2 11.18 -3.88 4.39
CA PRO A 2 9.93 -3.84 5.13
C PRO A 2 9.52 -5.25 5.57
N LYS A 3 9.04 -5.36 6.81
CA LYS A 3 8.57 -6.62 7.39
C LYS A 3 7.05 -6.61 7.43
N VAL A 4 6.44 -7.71 7.01
CA VAL A 4 5.00 -7.94 7.21
C VAL A 4 4.77 -8.32 8.67
N GLN A 5 3.85 -7.63 9.34
CA GLN A 5 3.47 -7.86 10.72
C GLN A 5 2.01 -8.31 10.78
N LEU A 6 1.71 -9.30 11.64
CA LEU A 6 0.35 -9.72 11.93
C LEU A 6 -0.12 -9.05 13.23
N LYS A 7 -1.14 -8.21 13.14
CA LYS A 7 -1.78 -7.59 14.31
C LYS A 7 -2.69 -8.58 15.04
N SER A 8 -3.01 -8.27 16.30
CA SER A 8 -3.89 -9.10 17.15
C SER A 8 -5.31 -9.27 16.59
N ASN A 9 -5.78 -8.35 15.75
CA ASN A 9 -7.07 -8.42 15.06
C ASN A 9 -7.03 -9.25 13.76
N GLY A 10 -5.92 -9.92 13.47
CA GLY A 10 -5.76 -10.74 12.26
C GLY A 10 -5.34 -9.96 11.01
N GLN A 11 -5.15 -8.64 11.09
CA GLN A 11 -4.72 -7.83 9.94
C GLN A 11 -3.21 -7.95 9.71
N TYR A 12 -2.82 -8.27 8.48
CA TYR A 12 -1.44 -8.12 8.03
C TYR A 12 -1.16 -6.67 7.64
N VAL A 13 -0.05 -6.11 8.11
CA VAL A 13 0.39 -4.76 7.76
C VAL A 13 1.87 -4.76 7.35
N VAL A 14 2.23 -3.86 6.46
CA VAL A 14 3.61 -3.62 6.04
C VAL A 14 3.90 -2.12 6.07
N THR A 15 5.09 -1.75 6.50
CA THR A 15 5.56 -0.36 6.43
C THR A 15 5.99 -0.05 5.00
N VAL A 16 5.53 1.05 4.43
CA VAL A 16 6.04 1.59 3.17
C VAL A 16 7.10 2.64 3.50
N ASP A 17 8.28 2.51 2.91
CA ASP A 17 9.36 3.49 3.08
C ASP A 17 8.94 4.87 2.56
N LYS A 18 9.30 5.93 3.30
CA LYS A 18 8.88 7.31 2.98
C LYS A 18 9.18 7.71 1.54
N GLY A 19 10.38 7.41 1.03
CA GLY A 19 10.74 7.76 -0.35
C GLY A 19 9.85 7.10 -1.41
N LEU A 20 9.37 5.88 -1.16
CA LEU A 20 8.42 5.21 -2.06
C LEU A 20 7.03 5.82 -1.94
N ALA A 21 6.57 6.09 -0.71
CA ALA A 21 5.28 6.72 -0.47
C ALA A 21 5.19 8.12 -1.09
N ASP A 22 6.24 8.93 -0.95
CA ASP A 22 6.32 10.28 -1.53
C ASP A 22 6.40 10.20 -3.07
N ALA A 23 7.19 9.28 -3.63
CA ALA A 23 7.30 9.12 -5.08
C ALA A 23 6.00 8.67 -5.76
N MET A 24 5.14 7.95 -5.04
CA MET A 24 3.84 7.50 -5.51
C MET A 24 2.69 8.44 -5.10
N ASP A 25 2.95 9.42 -4.23
CA ASP A 25 1.93 10.27 -3.63
C ASP A 25 0.83 9.46 -2.91
N LEU A 26 1.26 8.54 -2.03
CA LEU A 26 0.35 7.61 -1.33
C LEU A 26 -0.41 8.24 -0.17
N ALA A 27 0.05 9.37 0.36
CA ALA A 27 -0.55 9.98 1.55
C ALA A 27 -1.93 10.54 1.21
N GLY A 28 -2.99 9.95 1.78
CA GLY A 28 -4.37 10.36 1.50
C GLY A 28 -4.96 9.78 0.21
N ALA A 29 -4.20 8.97 -0.54
CA ALA A 29 -4.71 8.27 -1.69
C ALA A 29 -5.52 7.02 -1.28
N ASP A 30 -6.59 6.73 -2.01
CA ASP A 30 -7.22 5.42 -1.96
C ASP A 30 -6.45 4.45 -2.86
N VAL A 31 -6.25 3.23 -2.37
CA VAL A 31 -5.47 2.22 -3.07
C VAL A 31 -6.17 0.88 -3.07
N GLU A 32 -6.00 0.15 -4.17
CA GLU A 32 -6.40 -1.25 -4.30
C GLU A 32 -5.15 -2.14 -4.33
N TRP A 33 -5.25 -3.28 -3.65
CA TRP A 33 -4.23 -4.31 -3.66
C TRP A 33 -4.70 -5.52 -4.47
N SER A 34 -3.84 -6.03 -5.34
CA SER A 34 -4.12 -7.23 -6.12
C SER A 34 -2.93 -8.19 -6.12
N VAL A 35 -3.23 -9.49 -6.24
CA VAL A 35 -2.19 -10.53 -6.34
C VAL A 35 -1.82 -10.69 -7.81
N ALA A 36 -0.64 -10.19 -8.18
CA ALA A 36 -0.12 -10.34 -9.54
C ALA A 36 0.44 -11.74 -9.80
N SER A 37 1.08 -12.35 -8.79
CA SER A 37 1.56 -13.73 -8.85
C SER A 37 1.76 -14.29 -7.44
N ARG A 38 2.17 -15.57 -7.33
CA ARG A 38 2.45 -16.23 -6.03
C ARG A 38 3.38 -15.43 -5.11
N ASN A 39 4.31 -14.65 -5.66
CA ASN A 39 5.32 -13.90 -4.91
C ASN A 39 5.33 -12.40 -5.22
N LYS A 40 4.30 -11.88 -5.88
CA LYS A 40 4.19 -10.46 -6.25
C LYS A 40 2.79 -9.93 -5.92
N LEU A 41 2.77 -8.89 -5.10
CA LEU A 41 1.60 -8.07 -4.82
C LEU A 41 1.74 -6.76 -5.61
N GLU A 42 0.64 -6.27 -6.17
CA GLU A 42 0.57 -4.98 -6.85
C GLU A 42 -0.34 -4.04 -6.06
N LEU A 43 0.07 -2.77 -6.00
CA LEU A 43 -0.72 -1.68 -5.46
C LEU A 43 -1.04 -0.73 -6.61
N GLN A 44 -2.29 -0.30 -6.70
CA GLN A 44 -2.75 0.70 -7.64
C GLN A 44 -3.50 1.80 -6.88
N ILE A 45 -3.19 3.06 -7.20
CA ILE A 45 -3.95 4.22 -6.72
C ILE A 45 -5.25 4.29 -7.53
N THR A 46 -6.39 4.38 -6.84
CA THR A 46 -7.73 4.41 -7.48
C THR A 46 -8.36 5.80 -7.47
N SER A 47 -8.03 6.62 -6.48
CA SER A 47 -8.48 8.02 -6.37
C SER A 47 -7.52 8.82 -5.51
N ARG A 48 -7.50 10.14 -5.76
CA ARG A 48 -6.89 11.14 -4.89
C ARG A 48 -7.99 12.10 -4.44
N GLY A 49 -7.98 12.49 -3.18
CA GLY A 49 -8.99 13.41 -2.62
C GLY A 49 -9.05 14.80 -3.28
N ASP A 50 -8.15 15.09 -4.23
CA ASP A 50 -8.06 16.36 -4.96
C ASP A 50 -8.67 16.28 -6.38
N ASP A 51 -9.27 15.16 -6.79
CA ASP A 51 -9.93 15.01 -8.10
C ASP A 51 -11.40 15.52 -8.12
N GLU A 52 -11.81 16.37 -7.16
CA GLU A 52 -13.06 17.14 -7.17
C GLU A 52 -12.83 18.66 -7.36
#